data_AF-A0AAW2LY46-F1
#
_entry.id   AF-A0AAW2LY46-F1
#
_cell.length_a   1.000
_cell.length_b   1.000
_cell.length_c   1.000
_cell.angle_alpha   90.00
_cell.angle_beta   90.00
_cell.angle_gamma   90.00
#
_symmetry.space_group_name_H-M   'P 1'
#
loop_
_entity.id
_entity.type
_entity.pdbx_description
1 polymer ?
#
loop_
_entity_poly.entity_id
_entity_poly.type
_entity_poly.pdbx_seq_one_letter_code
_entity_poly.pdbx_strand_id
1 'polypeptide(L)'
;MLNPSRPLKTFIADGEHIEAYPRSPSSRRPSITLEEKWWLPFPKVPANGLSEETRKRLQQCKECTHQIFKAAVAINSSVLSEMEVPQVYLESLPKSEKACLGDILYRYITADQFSPDCLLDYLDLSSEYSTLEIANRIEAAIHFWKMKYQKKKLNHAKTGSFWGSTVKGLGGDVEKSKLFAHRADTLLKNLKSHFPGLPQTALDMSKIQYNKDVGQSILESYSRVMESLAFNLMARIDDLLYVDDATKRRVVAESISILNHRGSMGSHDLHNQNSPSSFSNQSSYSSSLTGSPFRYSVPVTQRPQRLCRTTSHPAYGDSLDIEFENLTL
;
A
#
# COMPACT_ATOMS: atom_id res chain seq x y z
N MET A 1 -4.37 -10.44 -35.90
CA MET A 1 -3.11 -10.98 -36.46
C MET A 1 -2.41 -9.87 -37.21
N LEU A 2 -1.23 -9.44 -36.76
CA LEU A 2 -0.16 -8.85 -37.56
C LEU A 2 0.99 -8.54 -36.60
N ASN A 3 2.10 -9.26 -36.80
CA ASN A 3 3.32 -9.26 -36.02
C ASN A 3 4.34 -8.41 -36.80
N PRO A 4 4.95 -7.35 -36.25
CA PRO A 4 6.04 -6.68 -36.94
C PRO A 4 7.36 -7.38 -36.62
N SER A 5 7.89 -7.96 -37.70
CA SER A 5 9.10 -8.75 -37.83
C SER A 5 10.36 -8.12 -37.26
N ARG A 6 11.18 -8.95 -36.62
CA ARG A 6 12.61 -8.70 -36.36
C ARG A 6 13.36 -8.49 -37.68
N PRO A 7 14.36 -7.60 -37.76
CA PRO A 7 15.28 -7.59 -38.89
C PRO A 7 16.31 -8.72 -38.76
N LEU A 8 16.38 -9.56 -39.80
CA LEU A 8 17.43 -10.54 -40.05
C LEU A 8 18.77 -9.81 -40.24
N LYS A 9 19.80 -10.16 -39.47
CA LYS A 9 21.19 -9.83 -39.79
C LYS A 9 21.71 -10.87 -40.78
N THR A 10 21.92 -10.45 -42.03
CA THR A 10 22.67 -11.19 -43.04
C THR A 10 24.16 -11.18 -42.70
N PHE A 11 24.76 -12.36 -42.60
CA PHE A 11 26.20 -12.55 -42.57
C PHE A 11 26.76 -12.35 -43.98
N ILE A 12 27.73 -11.44 -44.14
CA ILE A 12 28.73 -11.47 -45.21
C ILE A 12 30.08 -11.37 -44.50
N ALA A 13 30.91 -12.39 -44.73
CA ALA A 13 32.25 -12.51 -44.23
C ALA A 13 33.22 -11.87 -45.23
N ASP A 14 34.13 -11.05 -44.70
CA ASP A 14 35.49 -10.72 -45.16
C ASP A 14 35.91 -9.59 -44.20
N GLY A 15 36.97 -9.63 -43.40
CA GLY A 15 38.20 -10.38 -43.48
C GLY A 15 39.30 -9.38 -43.11
N GLU A 16 39.39 -8.96 -41.84
CA GLU A 16 40.58 -8.27 -41.32
C GLU A 16 40.61 -8.31 -39.78
N HIS A 17 41.82 -8.51 -39.27
CA HIS A 17 42.17 -8.99 -37.94
C HIS A 17 42.25 -7.83 -36.94
N ILE A 18 41.32 -7.72 -36.00
CA ILE A 18 41.43 -6.84 -34.83
C ILE A 18 41.10 -7.66 -33.58
N GLU A 19 42.09 -7.85 -32.71
CA GLU A 19 41.94 -8.49 -31.40
C GLU A 19 40.90 -7.75 -30.56
N ALA A 20 39.70 -8.31 -30.49
CA ALA A 20 38.68 -7.89 -29.54
C ALA A 20 38.91 -8.64 -28.22
N TYR A 21 39.49 -7.94 -27.24
CA TYR A 21 39.48 -8.37 -25.84
C TYR A 21 38.05 -8.79 -25.43
N PRO A 22 37.83 -9.98 -24.84
CA PRO A 22 36.53 -10.33 -24.32
C PRO A 22 36.21 -9.41 -23.14
N ARG A 23 35.31 -8.45 -23.38
CA ARG A 23 34.72 -7.61 -22.35
C ARG A 23 33.95 -8.51 -21.40
N SER A 24 34.52 -8.75 -20.23
CA SER A 24 33.90 -9.50 -19.14
C SER A 24 32.46 -9.04 -18.92
N PRO A 25 31.47 -9.95 -18.81
CA PRO A 25 30.11 -9.58 -18.46
C PRO A 25 30.16 -9.08 -17.01
N SER A 26 30.09 -7.76 -16.82
CA SER A 26 30.11 -7.20 -15.49
C SER A 26 28.95 -7.77 -14.69
N SER A 27 29.35 -8.36 -13.58
CA SER A 27 28.56 -9.08 -12.59
C SER A 27 27.26 -8.36 -12.22
N ARG A 28 26.17 -9.12 -12.41
CA ARG A 28 24.95 -9.14 -11.60
C ARG A 28 24.03 -7.92 -11.76
N ARG A 29 22.92 -8.18 -12.47
CA ARG A 29 21.74 -7.32 -12.64
C ARG A 29 21.28 -6.69 -11.31
N PRO A 30 20.88 -5.40 -11.31
CA PRO A 30 20.24 -4.78 -10.14
C PRO A 30 18.92 -5.48 -9.81
N SER A 31 18.50 -5.35 -8.54
CA SER A 31 17.22 -5.85 -8.01
C SER A 31 16.00 -5.45 -8.84
N ILE A 32 15.00 -6.35 -8.83
CA ILE A 32 13.75 -6.37 -9.58
C ILE A 32 12.99 -5.02 -9.66
N THR A 33 13.10 -4.13 -8.65
CA THR A 33 12.42 -2.82 -8.62
C THR A 33 12.89 -1.82 -9.70
N LEU A 34 14.15 -1.85 -10.10
CA LEU A 34 14.66 -1.02 -11.21
C LEU A 34 14.36 -1.63 -12.59
N GLU A 35 14.10 -2.93 -12.64
CA GLU A 35 13.87 -3.68 -13.89
C GLU A 35 12.43 -3.52 -14.41
N GLU A 36 11.48 -3.09 -13.57
CA GLU A 36 10.06 -2.94 -13.91
C GLU A 36 9.75 -1.79 -14.90
N LYS A 37 10.61 -0.76 -14.99
CA LYS A 37 10.34 0.44 -15.79
C LYS A 37 11.37 0.64 -16.91
N TRP A 38 11.37 -0.27 -17.88
CA TRP A 38 12.33 -0.32 -19.00
C TRP A 38 12.42 0.97 -19.85
N TRP A 39 11.39 1.82 -19.81
CA TRP A 39 11.35 3.10 -20.53
C TRP A 39 12.07 4.24 -19.79
N LEU A 40 12.48 4.03 -18.54
CA LEU A 40 13.13 5.05 -17.73
C LEU A 40 14.66 4.98 -17.87
N PRO A 41 15.36 6.13 -17.99
CA PRO A 41 16.82 6.13 -17.99
C PRO A 41 17.35 5.62 -16.65
N PHE A 42 18.40 4.80 -16.71
CA PHE A 42 19.07 4.25 -15.54
C PHE A 42 19.89 5.34 -14.82
N PRO A 43 19.70 5.55 -13.51
CA PRO A 43 20.46 6.54 -12.76
C PRO A 43 21.93 6.12 -12.64
N LYS A 44 22.84 7.10 -12.77
CA LYS A 44 24.29 6.88 -12.62
C LYS A 44 24.83 7.80 -11.53
N VAL A 45 25.80 7.30 -10.79
CA VAL A 45 26.53 8.02 -9.74
C VAL A 45 28.04 7.92 -10.01
N PRO A 46 28.87 8.80 -9.42
CA PRO A 46 30.32 8.67 -9.52
C PRO A 46 30.81 7.31 -8.98
N ALA A 47 32.00 6.86 -9.41
CA ALA A 47 32.55 5.57 -9.01
C ALA A 47 32.68 5.40 -7.48
N ASN A 48 32.92 6.50 -6.76
CA ASN A 48 33.04 6.53 -5.30
C ASN A 48 31.71 6.85 -4.59
N GLY A 49 30.60 6.89 -5.33
CA GLY A 49 29.31 7.36 -4.85
C GLY A 49 29.17 8.89 -4.85
N LEU A 50 28.02 9.36 -4.40
CA LEU A 50 27.68 10.75 -4.18
C LEU A 50 28.42 11.30 -2.96
N SER A 51 28.73 12.59 -2.99
CA SER A 51 29.23 13.31 -1.82
C SER A 51 28.16 13.33 -0.72
N GLU A 52 28.60 13.40 0.54
CA GLU A 52 27.67 13.47 1.68
C GLU A 52 26.79 14.73 1.64
N GLU A 53 27.30 15.84 1.12
CA GLU A 53 26.51 17.06 0.90
C GLU A 53 25.37 16.83 -0.10
N THR A 54 25.67 16.24 -1.27
CA THR A 54 24.66 15.94 -2.29
C THR A 54 23.63 14.95 -1.76
N ARG A 55 24.08 13.91 -1.04
CA ARG A 55 23.19 12.93 -0.41
C ARG A 55 22.25 13.59 0.60
N LYS A 56 22.77 14.47 1.46
CA LYS A 56 21.96 15.22 2.43
C LYS A 56 20.93 16.12 1.74
N ARG A 57 21.31 16.81 0.66
CA ARG A 57 20.38 17.63 -0.15
C ARG A 57 19.28 16.79 -0.80
N LEU A 58 19.61 15.61 -1.33
CA LEU A 58 18.62 14.68 -1.90
C LEU A 58 17.63 14.20 -0.84
N GLN A 59 18.12 13.85 0.35
CA GLN A 59 17.25 13.42 1.45
C GLN A 59 16.31 14.54 1.92
N GLN A 60 16.82 15.79 2.01
CA GLN A 60 15.99 16.95 2.32
C GLN A 60 14.94 17.23 1.24
N CYS A 61 15.32 17.12 -0.03
CA CYS A 61 14.40 17.25 -1.16
C CYS A 61 13.31 16.17 -1.13
N LYS A 62 13.68 14.91 -0.82
CA LYS A 62 12.73 13.81 -0.64
C LYS A 62 11.73 14.12 0.48
N GLU A 63 12.20 14.57 1.64
CA GLU A 63 11.30 14.88 2.76
C GLU A 63 10.36 16.04 2.43
N CYS A 64 10.87 17.11 1.81
CA CYS A 64 10.02 18.20 1.32
C CYS A 64 8.96 17.71 0.33
N THR A 65 9.36 16.87 -0.63
CA THR A 65 8.46 16.27 -1.63
C THR A 65 7.40 15.37 -0.97
N HIS A 66 7.77 14.65 0.08
CA HIS A 66 6.84 13.82 0.85
C HIS A 66 5.76 14.66 1.55
N GLN A 67 6.11 15.83 2.10
CA GLN A 67 5.11 16.74 2.66
C GLN A 67 4.15 17.27 1.59
N ILE A 68 4.66 17.60 0.40
CA ILE A 68 3.82 18.00 -0.75
C ILE A 68 2.88 16.86 -1.14
N PHE A 69 3.38 15.62 -1.22
CA PHE A 69 2.57 14.44 -1.50
C PHE A 69 1.43 14.29 -0.48
N LYS A 70 1.73 14.34 0.82
CA LYS A 70 0.70 14.23 1.87
C LYS A 70 -0.35 15.33 1.80
N ALA A 71 0.07 16.57 1.55
CA ALA A 71 -0.84 17.70 1.37
C ALA A 71 -1.74 17.52 0.15
N ALA A 72 -1.18 17.07 -0.99
CA ALA A 72 -1.93 16.82 -2.21
C ALA A 72 -2.98 15.71 -2.01
N VAL A 73 -2.61 14.58 -1.40
CA VAL A 73 -3.53 13.47 -1.05
C VAL A 73 -4.66 13.96 -0.14
N ALA A 74 -4.34 14.78 0.87
CA ALA A 74 -5.33 15.31 1.81
C ALA A 74 -6.35 16.24 1.12
N ILE A 75 -5.88 17.13 0.24
CA ILE A 75 -6.75 18.02 -0.55
C ILE A 75 -7.64 17.19 -1.48
N ASN A 76 -7.06 16.22 -2.20
CA ASN A 76 -7.82 15.37 -3.13
C ASN A 76 -8.92 14.59 -2.40
N SER A 77 -8.55 13.98 -1.26
CA SER A 77 -9.49 13.23 -0.41
C SER A 77 -10.62 14.12 0.14
N SER A 78 -10.30 15.34 0.57
CA SER A 78 -11.30 16.30 1.07
C SER A 78 -12.31 16.66 -0.01
N VAL A 79 -11.83 17.05 -1.19
CA VAL A 79 -12.66 17.46 -2.32
C VAL A 79 -13.56 16.31 -2.79
N LEU A 80 -13.01 15.09 -2.91
CA LEU A 80 -13.80 13.91 -3.26
C LEU A 80 -14.89 13.61 -2.21
N SER A 81 -14.63 13.87 -0.93
CA SER A 81 -15.62 13.66 0.12
C SER A 81 -16.80 14.64 0.04
N GLU A 82 -16.55 15.86 -0.44
CA GLU A 82 -17.53 16.94 -0.61
C GLU A 82 -18.29 16.87 -1.93
N MET A 83 -17.75 16.20 -2.95
CA MET A 83 -18.45 15.98 -4.22
C MET A 83 -19.77 15.23 -4.01
N GLU A 84 -20.83 15.73 -4.67
CA GLU A 84 -22.15 15.11 -4.64
C GLU A 84 -22.10 13.70 -5.21
N VAL A 85 -22.82 12.77 -4.56
CA VAL A 85 -22.95 11.40 -5.06
C VAL A 85 -23.89 11.40 -6.25
N PRO A 86 -23.44 11.00 -7.45
CA PRO A 86 -24.29 11.06 -8.64
C PRO A 86 -25.50 10.12 -8.54
N GLN A 87 -26.66 10.59 -8.99
CA GLN A 87 -27.88 9.78 -9.01
C GLN A 87 -27.72 8.48 -9.83
N VAL A 88 -26.93 8.53 -10.92
CA VAL A 88 -26.60 7.37 -11.76
C VAL A 88 -25.91 6.27 -10.95
N TYR A 89 -25.00 6.64 -10.05
CA TYR A 89 -24.34 5.68 -9.15
C TYR A 89 -25.36 5.03 -8.22
N LEU A 90 -26.22 5.82 -7.58
CA LEU A 90 -27.25 5.33 -6.66
C LEU A 90 -28.25 4.37 -7.34
N GLU A 91 -28.59 4.64 -8.60
CA GLU A 91 -29.48 3.79 -9.40
C GLU A 91 -28.81 2.48 -9.84
N SER A 92 -27.48 2.48 -9.98
CA SER A 92 -26.70 1.28 -10.30
C SER A 92 -26.49 0.34 -9.12
N LEU A 93 -26.73 0.81 -7.89
CA LEU A 93 -26.50 0.01 -6.68
C LEU A 93 -27.40 -1.24 -6.63
N PRO A 94 -26.91 -2.35 -6.07
CA PRO A 94 -27.74 -3.53 -5.81
C PRO A 94 -28.97 -3.20 -4.96
N LYS A 95 -30.07 -3.94 -5.19
CA LYS A 95 -31.37 -3.70 -4.54
C LYS A 95 -31.44 -4.15 -3.07
N SER A 96 -30.38 -4.75 -2.52
CA SER A 96 -30.33 -5.20 -1.13
C SER A 96 -28.94 -5.05 -0.53
N GLU A 97 -28.87 -4.78 0.78
CA GLU A 97 -27.61 -4.63 1.52
C GLU A 97 -26.73 -5.89 1.47
N LYS A 98 -27.37 -7.06 1.44
CA LYS A 98 -26.69 -8.35 1.30
C LYS A 98 -26.07 -8.54 -0.09
N ALA A 99 -26.68 -8.00 -1.15
CA ALA A 99 -26.11 -8.05 -2.50
C ALA A 99 -24.93 -7.08 -2.65
N CYS A 100 -24.92 -5.94 -1.95
CA CYS A 100 -23.75 -5.06 -1.88
C CYS A 100 -22.59 -5.73 -1.14
N LEU A 101 -22.83 -6.21 0.08
CA LEU A 101 -21.78 -6.68 0.99
C LEU A 101 -21.39 -8.13 0.80
N GLY A 102 -22.24 -8.97 0.24
CA GLY A 102 -22.13 -10.44 0.33
C GLY A 102 -22.33 -10.98 1.75
N ASP A 103 -22.44 -12.30 1.86
CA ASP A 103 -22.83 -12.98 3.10
C ASP A 103 -21.93 -12.69 4.30
N ILE A 104 -20.61 -12.74 4.08
CA ILE A 104 -19.61 -12.63 5.15
C ILE A 104 -19.66 -11.23 5.75
N LEU A 105 -19.39 -10.20 4.95
CA LEU A 105 -19.36 -8.81 5.42
C LEU A 105 -20.71 -8.39 6.02
N TYR A 106 -21.83 -8.80 5.41
CA TYR A 106 -23.15 -8.52 5.95
C TYR A 106 -23.33 -9.08 7.37
N ARG A 107 -22.99 -10.35 7.59
CA ARG A 107 -23.08 -10.99 8.92
C ARG A 107 -22.24 -10.27 9.97
N TYR A 108 -21.02 -9.85 9.63
CA TYR A 108 -20.15 -9.17 10.59
C TYR A 108 -20.60 -7.75 10.91
N ILE A 109 -21.00 -6.96 9.90
CA ILE A 109 -21.46 -5.58 10.13
C ILE A 109 -22.75 -5.55 10.96
N THR A 110 -23.63 -6.54 10.75
CA THR A 110 -24.93 -6.65 11.41
C THR A 110 -24.93 -7.45 12.72
N ALA A 111 -23.81 -8.00 13.15
CA ALA A 111 -23.68 -8.74 14.40
C ALA A 111 -23.92 -7.86 15.63
N ASP A 112 -24.29 -8.42 16.77
CA ASP A 112 -24.52 -7.64 18.00
C ASP A 112 -23.21 -6.94 18.44
N GLN A 113 -22.10 -7.68 18.42
CA GLN A 113 -20.75 -7.18 18.67
C GLN A 113 -20.04 -6.89 17.35
N PHE A 114 -19.33 -5.76 17.28
CA PHE A 114 -18.60 -5.33 16.08
C PHE A 114 -17.20 -4.85 16.44
N SER A 115 -16.20 -5.49 15.84
CA SER A 115 -14.80 -5.07 15.89
C SER A 115 -14.30 -4.93 14.45
N PRO A 116 -13.99 -3.70 13.98
CA PRO A 116 -13.55 -3.49 12.61
C PRO A 116 -12.16 -4.07 12.35
N ASP A 117 -11.23 -3.96 13.31
CA ASP A 117 -9.85 -4.45 13.18
C ASP A 117 -9.82 -5.96 13.01
N CYS A 118 -10.57 -6.68 13.84
CA CYS A 118 -10.60 -8.14 13.77
C CYS A 118 -11.19 -8.63 12.45
N LEU A 119 -12.09 -7.90 11.81
CA LEU A 119 -12.71 -8.33 10.56
C LEU A 119 -11.70 -8.33 9.40
N LEU A 120 -10.79 -7.35 9.34
CA LEU A 120 -9.82 -7.23 8.26
C LEU A 120 -8.89 -8.45 8.17
N ASP A 121 -8.53 -9.05 9.33
CA ASP A 121 -7.70 -10.25 9.40
C ASP A 121 -8.34 -11.49 8.74
N TYR A 122 -9.67 -11.50 8.59
CA TYR A 122 -10.42 -12.61 7.96
C TYR A 122 -10.76 -12.36 6.49
N LEU A 123 -10.43 -11.18 5.94
CA LEU A 123 -10.68 -10.84 4.55
C LEU A 123 -9.47 -11.14 3.67
N ASP A 124 -9.74 -11.49 2.41
CA ASP A 124 -8.68 -11.65 1.41
C ASP A 124 -8.23 -10.29 0.88
N LEU A 125 -7.23 -9.72 1.55
CA LEU A 125 -6.60 -8.44 1.23
C LEU A 125 -5.22 -8.65 0.57
N SER A 126 -5.01 -9.82 -0.05
CA SER A 126 -3.72 -10.22 -0.62
C SER A 126 -3.35 -9.48 -1.91
N SER A 127 -4.35 -8.90 -2.60
CA SER A 127 -4.15 -8.17 -3.84
C SER A 127 -4.80 -6.79 -3.79
N GLU A 128 -4.24 -5.83 -4.53
CA GLU A 128 -4.84 -4.50 -4.69
C GLU A 128 -6.28 -4.59 -5.20
N TYR A 129 -6.52 -5.47 -6.18
CA TYR A 129 -7.85 -5.68 -6.77
C TYR A 129 -8.88 -6.18 -5.76
N SER A 130 -8.55 -7.21 -4.97
CA SER A 130 -9.47 -7.76 -3.97
C SER A 130 -9.79 -6.75 -2.86
N THR A 131 -8.78 -6.00 -2.42
CA THR A 131 -8.94 -4.91 -1.45
C THR A 131 -9.85 -3.79 -1.98
N LEU A 132 -9.64 -3.37 -3.24
CA LEU A 132 -10.47 -2.34 -3.88
C LEU A 132 -11.92 -2.79 -4.05
N GLU A 133 -12.12 -4.05 -4.44
CA GLU A 133 -13.47 -4.62 -4.56
C GLU A 133 -14.21 -4.65 -3.22
N ILE A 134 -13.50 -4.99 -2.13
CA ILE A 134 -14.07 -4.91 -0.78
C ILE A 134 -14.43 -3.47 -0.42
N ALA A 135 -13.57 -2.49 -0.73
CA ALA A 135 -13.85 -1.07 -0.49
C ALA A 135 -15.11 -0.61 -1.25
N ASN A 136 -15.24 -0.94 -2.53
CA ASN A 136 -16.41 -0.64 -3.36
C ASN A 136 -17.71 -1.20 -2.76
N ARG A 137 -17.66 -2.46 -2.30
CA ARG A 137 -18.82 -3.14 -1.70
C ARG A 137 -19.26 -2.48 -0.38
N ILE A 138 -18.30 -2.06 0.44
CA ILE A 138 -18.57 -1.35 1.69
C ILE A 138 -19.15 0.04 1.39
N GLU A 139 -18.58 0.79 0.44
CA GLU A 139 -19.11 2.11 0.03
C GLU A 139 -20.54 2.02 -0.51
N ALA A 140 -20.82 1.05 -1.38
CA ALA A 140 -22.16 0.77 -1.87
C ALA A 140 -23.16 0.54 -0.72
N ALA A 141 -22.76 -0.23 0.30
CA ALA A 141 -23.61 -0.53 1.46
C ALA A 141 -23.87 0.70 2.35
N ILE A 142 -22.85 1.54 2.57
CA ILE A 142 -22.99 2.81 3.30
C ILE A 142 -24.07 3.67 2.63
N HIS A 143 -23.98 3.84 1.31
CA HIS A 143 -24.96 4.64 0.56
C HIS A 143 -26.35 4.00 0.54
N PHE A 144 -26.43 2.67 0.42
CA PHE A 144 -27.70 1.94 0.52
C PHE A 144 -28.41 2.22 1.86
N TRP A 145 -27.71 2.09 2.99
CA TRP A 145 -28.30 2.36 4.31
C TRP A 145 -28.65 3.84 4.50
N LYS A 146 -27.81 4.77 4.03
CA LYS A 146 -28.09 6.22 4.01
C LYS A 146 -29.42 6.51 3.30
N MET A 147 -29.62 5.96 2.11
CA MET A 147 -30.87 6.10 1.36
C MET A 147 -32.07 5.46 2.08
N LYS A 148 -31.89 4.27 2.67
CA LYS A 148 -32.96 3.50 3.33
C LYS A 148 -33.62 4.30 4.45
N TYR A 149 -32.84 4.95 5.32
CA TYR A 149 -33.43 5.76 6.39
C TYR A 149 -33.86 7.17 5.95
N GLN A 150 -33.24 7.76 4.92
CA GLN A 150 -33.69 9.04 4.35
C GLN A 150 -35.09 8.92 3.71
N LYS A 151 -35.34 7.87 2.91
CA LYS A 151 -36.67 7.59 2.32
C LYS A 151 -37.75 7.44 3.41
N LYS A 152 -37.41 6.80 4.53
CA LYS A 152 -38.34 6.61 5.66
C LYS A 152 -38.67 7.92 6.37
N LYS A 153 -37.70 8.83 6.56
CA LYS A 153 -37.96 10.17 7.12
C LYS A 153 -38.94 10.98 6.25
N LEU A 154 -38.77 10.95 4.92
CA LEU A 154 -39.64 11.68 3.99
C LEU A 154 -41.07 11.11 3.98
N ASN A 155 -41.23 9.79 4.07
CA ASN A 155 -42.54 9.13 4.13
C ASN A 155 -43.27 9.42 5.45
N HIS A 156 -42.55 9.59 6.55
CA HIS A 156 -43.12 10.03 7.83
C HIS A 156 -43.54 11.52 7.80
N ALA A 157 -42.80 12.39 7.10
CA ALA A 157 -43.16 13.81 6.97
C ALA A 157 -44.36 14.06 6.04
N LYS A 158 -44.57 13.20 5.02
CA LYS A 158 -45.73 13.28 4.11
C LYS A 158 -47.00 12.60 4.65
N THR A 159 -46.88 11.76 5.68
CA THR A 159 -48.01 11.09 6.33
C THR A 159 -48.33 11.79 7.64
N GLY A 160 -48.76 13.05 7.55
CA GLY A 160 -49.48 13.70 8.63
C GLY A 160 -50.83 13.00 8.81
N SER A 161 -50.97 12.27 9.91
CA SER A 161 -52.20 11.63 10.43
C SER A 161 -52.97 10.68 9.51
N PHE A 162 -52.86 9.37 9.76
CA PHE A 162 -54.06 8.54 9.92
C PHE A 162 -53.75 7.35 10.83
N TRP A 163 -54.68 7.07 11.73
CA TRP A 163 -54.57 6.17 12.87
C TRP A 163 -54.14 4.73 12.54
N GLY A 164 -53.38 4.16 13.50
CA GLY A 164 -53.73 2.87 14.08
C GLY A 164 -53.18 1.62 13.40
N SER A 165 -51.90 1.30 13.62
CA SER A 165 -51.52 -0.06 14.02
C SER A 165 -50.06 -0.12 14.47
N THR A 166 -49.88 -0.68 15.64
CA THR A 166 -48.63 -1.13 16.27
C THR A 166 -47.67 -1.80 15.28
N VAL A 167 -46.57 -1.13 14.96
CA VAL A 167 -45.31 -1.80 14.62
C VAL A 167 -44.19 -1.19 15.45
N LYS A 168 -44.02 -1.75 16.66
CA LYS A 168 -42.94 -1.51 17.63
C LYS A 168 -41.51 -1.78 17.07
N GLY A 169 -41.37 -1.96 15.75
CA GLY A 169 -40.12 -2.25 15.03
C GLY A 169 -39.74 -1.24 13.95
N LEU A 170 -40.57 -0.24 13.62
CA LEU A 170 -40.27 0.68 12.51
C LEU A 170 -39.20 1.73 12.87
N GLY A 171 -39.22 2.25 14.10
CA GLY A 171 -38.15 3.10 14.64
C GLY A 171 -36.83 2.34 14.84
N GLY A 172 -36.93 1.06 15.22
CA GLY A 172 -35.76 0.18 15.37
C GLY A 172 -35.02 -0.07 14.06
N ASP A 173 -35.71 -0.20 12.93
CA ASP A 173 -35.06 -0.43 11.63
C ASP A 173 -34.31 0.81 11.11
N VAL A 174 -34.77 2.03 11.45
CA VAL A 174 -34.07 3.28 11.12
C VAL A 174 -32.78 3.42 11.93
N GLU A 175 -32.83 3.20 13.25
CA GLU A 175 -31.65 3.27 14.11
C GLU A 175 -30.64 2.16 13.76
N LYS A 176 -31.11 0.94 13.46
CA LYS A 176 -30.27 -0.14 12.95
C LYS A 176 -29.59 0.23 11.64
N SER A 177 -30.32 0.83 10.70
CA SER A 177 -29.74 1.26 9.41
C SER A 177 -28.65 2.33 9.60
N LYS A 178 -28.84 3.29 10.53
CA LYS A 178 -27.80 4.27 10.88
C LYS A 178 -26.58 3.60 11.52
N LEU A 179 -26.80 2.68 12.46
CA LEU A 179 -25.74 1.92 13.11
C LEU A 179 -24.90 1.15 12.10
N PHE A 180 -25.55 0.44 11.16
CA PHE A 180 -24.84 -0.33 10.14
C PHE A 180 -24.07 0.57 9.16
N ALA A 181 -24.66 1.71 8.76
CA ALA A 181 -23.94 2.70 7.96
C ALA A 181 -22.69 3.21 8.69
N HIS A 182 -22.79 3.53 9.98
CA HIS A 182 -21.66 3.96 10.80
C HIS A 182 -20.57 2.89 10.94
N ARG A 183 -20.97 1.63 11.18
CA ARG A 183 -20.02 0.50 11.26
C ARG A 183 -19.29 0.26 9.94
N ALA A 184 -20.00 0.32 8.82
CA ALA A 184 -19.39 0.21 7.50
C ALA A 184 -18.46 1.39 7.18
N ASP A 185 -18.83 2.61 7.56
CA ASP A 185 -17.96 3.80 7.43
C ASP A 185 -16.67 3.65 8.25
N THR A 186 -16.78 3.15 9.48
CA THR A 186 -15.62 2.84 10.34
C THR A 186 -14.73 1.76 9.71
N LEU A 187 -15.33 0.68 9.20
CA LEU A 187 -14.59 -0.39 8.51
C LEU A 187 -13.85 0.12 7.28
N LEU A 188 -14.49 0.97 6.47
CA LEU A 188 -13.87 1.56 5.29
C LEU A 188 -12.69 2.47 5.65
N LYS A 189 -12.84 3.30 6.68
CA LYS A 189 -11.74 4.15 7.19
C LYS A 189 -10.57 3.31 7.66
N ASN A 190 -10.86 2.22 8.38
CA ASN A 190 -9.84 1.30 8.85
C ASN A 190 -9.11 0.65 7.66
N LEU A 191 -9.85 0.11 6.68
CA LEU A 191 -9.30 -0.43 5.44
C LEU A 191 -8.40 0.58 4.71
N LYS A 192 -8.87 1.81 4.48
CA LYS A 192 -8.06 2.85 3.80
C LYS A 192 -6.80 3.22 4.59
N SER A 193 -6.81 3.14 5.91
CA SER A 193 -5.62 3.39 6.74
C SER A 193 -4.56 2.29 6.62
N HIS A 194 -4.97 1.03 6.43
CA HIS A 194 -4.07 -0.09 6.14
C HIS A 194 -3.56 -0.08 4.70
N PHE A 195 -4.31 0.51 3.77
CA PHE A 195 -3.99 0.57 2.34
C PHE A 195 -4.02 2.01 1.81
N PRO A 196 -3.05 2.86 2.23
CA PRO A 196 -3.04 4.28 1.85
C PRO A 196 -2.78 4.53 0.34
N GLY A 197 -2.34 3.51 -0.41
CA GLY A 197 -2.15 3.56 -1.86
C GLY A 197 -3.25 2.87 -2.66
N LEU A 198 -4.42 2.65 -2.06
CA LEU A 198 -5.55 2.02 -2.75
C LEU A 198 -5.98 2.86 -3.96
N PRO A 199 -6.26 2.24 -5.13
CA PRO A 199 -6.80 2.97 -6.27
C PRO A 199 -8.14 3.65 -5.97
N GLN A 200 -8.51 4.62 -6.80
CA GLN A 200 -9.81 5.29 -6.70
C GLN A 200 -10.97 4.29 -6.78
N THR A 201 -11.95 4.46 -5.90
CA THR A 201 -13.12 3.57 -5.86
C THR A 201 -14.07 3.83 -7.03
N ALA A 202 -15.01 2.91 -7.24
CA ALA A 202 -16.08 3.09 -8.22
C ALA A 202 -16.92 4.35 -7.94
N LEU A 203 -17.13 4.67 -6.66
CA LEU A 203 -17.81 5.89 -6.27
C LEU A 203 -16.97 7.14 -6.58
N ASP A 204 -15.66 7.12 -6.27
CA ASP A 204 -14.76 8.24 -6.57
C ASP A 204 -14.73 8.51 -8.08
N MET A 205 -14.57 7.46 -8.89
CA MET A 205 -14.62 7.57 -10.35
C MET A 205 -15.95 8.15 -10.83
N SER A 206 -17.07 7.69 -10.27
CA SER A 206 -18.39 8.23 -10.62
C SER A 206 -18.53 9.70 -10.22
N LYS A 207 -18.08 10.09 -9.02
CA LYS A 207 -18.10 11.48 -8.57
C LYS A 207 -17.34 12.38 -9.52
N ILE A 208 -16.12 11.99 -9.90
CA ILE A 208 -15.30 12.73 -10.87
C ILE A 208 -16.01 12.84 -12.23
N GLN A 209 -16.55 11.73 -12.74
CA GLN A 209 -17.17 11.68 -14.06
C GLN A 209 -18.42 12.56 -14.19
N TYR A 210 -19.24 12.62 -13.14
CA TYR A 210 -20.53 13.32 -13.18
C TYR A 210 -20.54 14.65 -12.41
N ASN A 211 -19.40 15.08 -11.86
CA ASN A 211 -19.30 16.36 -11.17
C ASN A 211 -19.62 17.53 -12.13
N LYS A 212 -20.36 18.51 -11.63
CA LYS A 212 -20.71 19.75 -12.35
C LYS A 212 -20.09 21.00 -11.74
N ASP A 213 -19.49 20.88 -10.56
CA ASP A 213 -18.81 21.98 -9.89
C ASP A 213 -17.40 22.16 -10.47
N VAL A 214 -17.18 23.30 -11.13
CA VAL A 214 -15.90 23.63 -11.77
C VAL A 214 -14.79 23.80 -10.72
N GLY A 215 -15.09 24.38 -9.55
CA GLY A 215 -14.13 24.55 -8.46
C GLY A 215 -13.66 23.22 -7.91
N GLN A 216 -14.58 22.31 -7.60
CA GLN A 216 -14.24 20.96 -7.15
C GLN A 216 -13.45 20.19 -8.23
N SER A 217 -13.80 20.36 -9.51
CA SER A 217 -13.07 19.71 -10.63
C SER A 217 -11.62 20.19 -10.73
N ILE A 218 -11.39 21.50 -10.57
CA ILE A 218 -10.04 22.08 -10.55
C ILE A 218 -9.26 21.56 -9.34
N LEU A 219 -9.85 21.60 -8.15
CA LEU A 219 -9.17 21.15 -6.94
C LEU A 219 -8.82 19.66 -6.99
N GLU A 220 -9.75 18.80 -7.44
CA GLU A 220 -9.54 17.37 -7.58
C GLU A 220 -8.42 17.07 -8.59
N SER A 221 -8.53 17.59 -9.81
CA SER A 221 -7.57 17.28 -10.88
C SER A 221 -6.17 17.82 -10.58
N TYR A 222 -6.07 19.05 -10.06
CA TYR A 222 -4.79 19.67 -9.74
C TYR A 222 -4.09 18.98 -8.58
N SER A 223 -4.82 18.66 -7.50
CA SER A 223 -4.26 17.91 -6.37
C SER A 223 -3.78 16.53 -6.78
N ARG A 224 -4.53 15.82 -7.64
CA ARG A 224 -4.12 14.50 -8.15
C ARG A 224 -2.88 14.54 -9.04
N VAL A 225 -2.72 15.58 -9.86
CA VAL A 225 -1.49 15.78 -10.63
C VAL A 225 -0.31 16.05 -9.70
N MET A 226 -0.49 16.87 -8.68
CA MET A 226 0.56 17.16 -7.69
C MET A 226 0.96 15.92 -6.88
N GLU A 227 -0.01 15.09 -6.49
CA GLU A 227 0.22 13.81 -5.84
C GLU A 227 1.10 12.90 -6.72
N SER A 228 0.70 12.68 -7.97
CA SER A 228 1.44 11.82 -8.92
C SER A 228 2.85 12.35 -9.20
N LEU A 229 3.00 13.67 -9.36
CA LEU A 229 4.30 14.28 -9.59
C LEU A 229 5.23 14.12 -8.39
N ALA A 230 4.73 14.39 -7.17
CA ALA A 230 5.48 14.23 -5.94
C ALA A 230 5.90 12.77 -5.72
N PHE A 231 4.98 11.82 -5.94
CA PHE A 231 5.27 10.39 -5.87
C PHE A 231 6.38 9.98 -6.85
N ASN A 232 6.27 10.40 -8.11
CA ASN A 232 7.27 10.07 -9.12
C ASN A 232 8.64 10.68 -8.80
N LEU A 233 8.69 11.92 -8.30
CA LEU A 233 9.94 12.55 -7.89
C LEU A 233 10.60 11.82 -6.72
N MET A 234 9.84 11.46 -5.68
CA MET A 234 10.36 10.66 -4.56
C MET A 234 10.92 9.32 -5.04
N ALA A 235 10.18 8.60 -5.90
CA ALA A 235 10.63 7.34 -6.46
C ALA A 235 11.96 7.49 -7.23
N ARG A 236 12.14 8.59 -7.97
CA ARG A 236 13.41 8.87 -8.65
C ARG A 236 14.57 9.20 -7.71
N ILE A 237 14.30 9.91 -6.61
CA ILE A 237 15.32 10.15 -5.59
C ILE A 237 15.71 8.82 -4.94
N ASP A 238 14.75 7.94 -4.66
CA ASP A 238 14.99 6.61 -4.11
C ASP A 238 15.79 5.71 -5.06
N ASP A 239 15.49 5.71 -6.35
CA ASP A 239 16.28 4.99 -7.36
C ASP A 239 17.76 5.45 -7.34
N LEU A 240 17.99 6.76 -7.24
CA LEU A 240 19.34 7.33 -7.23
C LEU A 240 20.10 7.00 -5.93
N LEU A 241 19.44 7.14 -4.78
CA LEU A 241 20.03 6.79 -3.48
C LEU A 241 20.32 5.29 -3.37
N TYR A 242 19.46 4.45 -3.95
CA TYR A 242 19.69 3.02 -4.03
C TYR A 242 20.95 2.68 -4.86
N VAL A 243 21.14 3.31 -6.02
CA VAL A 243 22.33 3.13 -6.84
C VAL A 243 23.58 3.68 -6.16
N ASP A 244 23.48 4.80 -5.43
CA ASP A 244 24.56 5.31 -4.58
C ASP A 244 24.99 4.28 -3.52
N ASP A 245 24.02 3.74 -2.76
CA ASP A 245 24.28 2.72 -1.73
C ASP A 245 24.91 1.45 -2.31
N ALA A 246 24.45 1.03 -3.49
CA ALA A 246 25.04 -0.12 -4.19
C ALA A 246 26.48 0.15 -4.63
N THR A 247 26.77 1.37 -5.08
CA THR A 247 28.11 1.77 -5.53
C THR A 247 29.08 1.85 -4.35
N LYS A 248 28.69 2.53 -3.25
CA LYS A 248 29.50 2.60 -2.02
C LYS A 248 29.83 1.22 -1.46
N ARG A 249 28.85 0.29 -1.47
CA ARG A 249 29.08 -1.11 -1.05
C ARG A 249 30.12 -1.84 -1.91
N ARG A 250 30.16 -1.59 -3.23
CA ARG A 250 31.16 -2.18 -4.14
C ARG A 250 32.55 -1.64 -3.85
N VAL A 251 32.70 -0.33 -3.69
CA VAL A 251 33.98 0.31 -3.37
C VAL A 251 34.56 -0.21 -2.05
N VAL A 252 33.73 -0.35 -1.02
CA VAL A 252 34.16 -0.92 0.27
C VAL A 252 34.61 -2.38 0.11
N ALA A 253 33.87 -3.19 -0.66
CA ALA A 253 34.24 -4.59 -0.91
C ALA A 253 35.56 -4.73 -1.69
N GLU A 254 35.79 -3.90 -2.70
CA GLU A 254 37.05 -3.87 -3.47
C GLU A 254 38.23 -3.43 -2.60
N SER A 255 38.01 -2.47 -1.70
CA SER A 255 39.05 -2.02 -0.77
C SER A 255 39.49 -3.14 0.19
N ILE A 256 38.53 -3.95 0.66
CA ILE A 256 38.79 -5.11 1.55
C ILE A 256 39.50 -6.24 0.78
N SER A 257 39.13 -6.51 -0.48
CA SER A 257 39.77 -7.56 -1.28
C SER A 257 41.23 -7.24 -1.62
N ILE A 258 41.52 -5.97 -1.92
CA ILE A 258 42.90 -5.49 -2.17
C ILE A 258 43.76 -5.61 -0.90
N LEU A 259 43.21 -5.29 0.27
CA LEU A 259 43.91 -5.43 1.55
C LEU A 259 44.25 -6.90 1.85
N ASN A 260 43.31 -7.82 1.61
CA ASN A 260 43.50 -9.25 1.83
C ASN A 260 44.52 -9.88 0.85
N HIS A 261 44.57 -9.42 -0.41
CA HIS A 261 45.59 -9.87 -1.36
C HIS A 261 47.00 -9.35 -1.04
N ARG A 262 47.12 -8.15 -0.48
CA ARG A 262 48.41 -7.59 -0.05
C ARG A 262 48.98 -8.30 1.19
N GLY A 263 48.14 -8.94 2.00
CA GLY A 263 48.55 -9.79 3.12
C GLY A 263 48.98 -11.22 2.73
N SER A 264 48.81 -11.62 1.47
CA SER A 264 49.09 -12.99 0.98
C SER A 264 50.34 -13.09 0.07
N MET A 265 51.17 -12.04 0.02
CA MET A 265 52.47 -12.05 -0.67
C MET A 265 53.61 -12.06 0.36
N GLY A 266 53.67 -13.14 1.14
CA GLY A 266 54.70 -13.30 2.17
C GLY A 266 54.57 -14.60 2.93
N SER A 267 54.63 -15.74 2.24
CA SER A 267 54.97 -17.05 2.83
C SER A 267 55.30 -18.06 1.73
N HIS A 268 56.55 -18.05 1.29
CA HIS A 268 57.22 -19.31 1.00
C HIS A 268 57.93 -19.69 2.29
N ASP A 269 57.47 -20.74 2.97
CA ASP A 269 58.36 -21.75 3.52
C ASP A 269 57.59 -23.01 3.97
N LEU A 270 58.28 -24.12 3.77
CA LEU A 270 57.86 -25.49 3.94
C LEU A 270 57.78 -25.91 5.42
N HIS A 271 57.06 -27.01 5.64
CA HIS A 271 57.29 -28.02 6.70
C HIS A 271 56.46 -27.92 8.00
N ASN A 272 55.38 -28.71 8.02
CA ASN A 272 55.13 -29.86 8.90
C ASN A 272 55.10 -29.71 10.45
N GLN A 273 54.07 -30.37 11.02
CA GLN A 273 53.96 -30.97 12.37
C GLN A 273 53.66 -30.05 13.57
N ASN A 274 52.38 -30.03 13.98
CA ASN A 274 51.86 -30.63 15.23
C ASN A 274 50.62 -29.89 15.79
N SER A 275 49.55 -30.65 15.99
CA SER A 275 48.27 -30.31 16.63
C SER A 275 48.39 -30.22 18.17
N PRO A 276 47.29 -30.16 18.96
CA PRO A 276 46.13 -29.26 18.98
C PRO A 276 45.86 -28.66 20.39
N SER A 277 45.06 -27.59 20.53
CA SER A 277 43.99 -27.50 21.56
C SER A 277 43.20 -26.20 21.49
N SER A 278 41.88 -26.38 21.48
CA SER A 278 40.79 -25.43 21.66
C SER A 278 40.96 -24.52 22.89
N PHE A 279 40.44 -23.28 22.82
CA PHE A 279 39.41 -22.73 23.72
C PHE A 279 39.02 -21.33 23.22
N SER A 280 37.78 -21.22 22.73
CA SER A 280 37.13 -19.96 22.36
C SER A 280 36.13 -19.62 23.47
N ASN A 281 36.37 -18.51 24.18
CA ASN A 281 35.36 -17.90 25.04
C ASN A 281 34.74 -16.72 24.30
N GLN A 282 33.42 -16.77 24.22
CA GLN A 282 32.53 -15.77 23.65
C GLN A 282 32.59 -14.46 24.43
N SER A 283 32.56 -13.35 23.70
CA SER A 283 31.99 -12.08 24.18
C SER A 283 31.39 -11.35 23.00
N SER A 284 30.11 -11.63 22.76
CA SER A 284 29.26 -10.86 21.85
C SER A 284 28.93 -9.51 22.50
N TYR A 285 29.37 -8.41 21.89
CA TYR A 285 28.66 -7.14 22.02
C TYR A 285 27.92 -6.88 20.71
N SER A 286 26.62 -7.09 20.80
CA SER A 286 25.62 -6.68 19.83
C SER A 286 25.50 -5.15 19.85
N SER A 287 25.57 -4.52 18.69
CA SER A 287 24.97 -3.21 18.48
C SER A 287 24.05 -3.28 17.26
N SER A 288 22.77 -3.17 17.57
CA SER A 288 21.60 -3.32 16.74
C SER A 288 21.54 -2.24 15.66
N LEU A 289 21.41 -2.63 14.40
CA LEU A 289 20.95 -1.75 13.33
C LEU A 289 19.42 -1.71 13.36
N THR A 290 18.90 -0.54 13.70
CA THR A 290 17.49 -0.13 13.58
C THR A 290 17.04 -0.29 12.13
N GLY A 291 16.18 -1.28 11.89
CA GLY A 291 15.49 -1.44 10.63
C GLY A 291 14.44 -0.35 10.44
N SER A 292 14.54 0.38 9.34
CA SER A 292 13.49 1.28 8.86
C SER A 292 12.33 0.44 8.29
N PRO A 293 11.06 0.71 8.67
CA PRO A 293 9.90 0.07 8.07
C PRO A 293 9.55 0.76 6.74
N PHE A 294 8.76 0.07 5.91
CA PHE A 294 8.30 0.43 4.55
C PHE A 294 9.10 -0.23 3.42
N ARG A 295 8.84 -1.53 3.27
CA ARG A 295 9.04 -2.28 2.03
C ARG A 295 7.68 -2.51 1.39
N TYR A 296 7.47 -2.01 0.17
CA TYR A 296 6.51 -2.63 -0.75
C TYR A 296 7.29 -3.65 -1.56
N SER A 297 7.09 -4.92 -1.23
CA SER A 297 7.56 -6.05 -2.01
C SER A 297 6.34 -6.91 -2.28
N VAL A 298 6.04 -7.18 -3.54
CA VAL A 298 5.12 -8.25 -3.93
C VAL A 298 5.83 -9.58 -3.64
N PRO A 299 5.32 -10.46 -2.77
CA PRO A 299 5.87 -11.80 -2.63
C PRO A 299 5.18 -12.73 -3.62
N VAL A 300 5.98 -13.42 -4.44
CA VAL A 300 5.56 -14.68 -5.04
C VAL A 300 5.25 -15.66 -3.90
N THR A 301 4.08 -16.28 -4.01
CA THR A 301 3.40 -17.13 -3.05
C THR A 301 4.24 -18.32 -2.54
N GLN A 302 4.41 -18.40 -1.22
CA GLN A 302 4.53 -19.67 -0.51
C GLN A 302 3.41 -19.78 0.54
N ARG A 303 2.62 -20.84 0.41
CA ARG A 303 1.44 -21.17 1.22
C ARG A 303 1.86 -21.60 2.63
N PRO A 304 1.43 -20.95 3.73
CA PRO A 304 1.66 -21.47 5.06
C PRO A 304 0.58 -22.50 5.45
N GLN A 305 1.03 -23.58 6.08
CA GLN A 305 0.20 -24.63 6.65
C GLN A 305 -0.64 -24.11 7.83
N ARG A 306 -1.89 -24.60 7.93
CA ARG A 306 -2.82 -24.29 9.02
C ARG A 306 -2.23 -24.68 10.37
N LEU A 307 -2.09 -23.72 11.28
CA LEU A 307 -1.87 -23.98 12.69
C LEU A 307 -3.23 -24.02 13.40
N CYS A 308 -3.66 -25.22 13.79
CA CYS A 308 -4.77 -25.40 14.72
C CYS A 308 -4.40 -24.81 16.09
N ARG A 309 -5.20 -23.89 16.62
CA ARG A 309 -5.23 -23.62 18.06
C ARG A 309 -6.63 -23.82 18.61
N THR A 310 -6.64 -24.56 19.71
CA THR A 310 -7.75 -25.10 20.48
C THR A 310 -8.55 -24.03 21.19
N THR A 311 -9.86 -24.21 21.17
CA THR A 311 -10.90 -23.46 21.88
C THR A 311 -10.76 -23.55 23.40
N SER A 312 -10.89 -22.42 24.08
CA SER A 312 -11.30 -22.36 25.50
C SER A 312 -12.39 -21.31 25.68
N HIS A 313 -13.56 -21.77 26.13
CA HIS A 313 -14.76 -21.00 26.47
C HIS A 313 -14.65 -20.41 27.91
N PRO A 314 -15.59 -19.55 28.38
CA PRO A 314 -15.29 -18.32 29.10
C PRO A 314 -15.63 -18.37 30.60
N ALA A 315 -15.18 -17.36 31.35
CA ALA A 315 -15.61 -17.11 32.72
C ALA A 315 -16.31 -15.74 32.83
N TYR A 316 -17.36 -15.73 33.64
CA TYR A 316 -18.34 -14.69 33.91
C TYR A 316 -17.79 -13.43 34.61
N GLY A 317 -18.48 -12.31 34.37
CA GLY A 317 -18.80 -11.28 35.37
C GLY A 317 -17.83 -10.11 35.51
N ASP A 318 -18.22 -8.93 35.00
CA ASP A 318 -18.58 -7.84 35.92
C ASP A 318 -19.25 -6.66 35.19
N SER A 319 -20.20 -6.07 35.92
CA SER A 319 -21.08 -4.97 35.57
C SER A 319 -20.42 -3.66 35.97
N LEU A 320 -20.26 -2.71 35.05
CA LEU A 320 -20.14 -1.28 35.39
C LEU A 320 -20.81 -0.42 34.32
N ASP A 321 -21.83 0.29 34.80
CA ASP A 321 -22.60 1.35 34.17
C ASP A 321 -21.90 2.72 34.36
N ILE A 322 -22.17 3.64 33.43
CA ILE A 322 -22.00 5.13 33.51
C ILE A 322 -20.55 5.60 33.27
N GLU A 323 -20.19 6.56 32.39
CA GLU A 323 -20.78 7.84 32.01
C GLU A 323 -20.20 8.33 30.67
N PHE A 324 -21.01 8.97 29.83
CA PHE A 324 -20.59 9.71 28.64
C PHE A 324 -20.38 11.18 29.01
N GLU A 325 -19.17 11.72 28.86
CA GLU A 325 -18.95 13.17 28.74
C GLU A 325 -17.93 13.51 27.64
N ASN A 326 -18.46 14.20 26.62
CA ASN A 326 -17.92 15.38 25.94
C ASN A 326 -16.40 15.52 25.76
N LEU A 327 -15.93 15.34 24.52
CA LEU A 327 -14.82 16.17 23.99
C LEU A 327 -15.10 16.58 22.53
N THR A 328 -15.62 17.79 22.41
CA THR A 328 -15.42 18.70 21.28
C THR A 328 -13.92 19.04 21.17
N LEU A 329 -13.34 18.81 20.00
CA LEU A 329 -12.46 19.72 19.26
C LEU A 329 -12.18 19.15 17.86
#